data_AF-A0A9X5UKZ4-F1
#
_entry.id   AF-A0A9X5UKZ4-F1
#
_cell.length_a   1.000
_cell.length_b   1.000
_cell.length_c   1.000
_cell.angle_alpha   90.00
_cell.angle_beta   90.00
_cell.angle_gamma   90.00
#
_symmetry.space_group_name_H-M   'P 1'
#
loop_
_entity.id
_entity.type
_entity.pdbx_description
1 polymer ?
#
loop_
_entity_poly.entity_id
_entity_poly.type
_entity_poly.pdbx_seq_one_letter_code
_entity_poly.pdbx_strand_id
1 'polypeptide(L)'
;MGWLGSGRNILGCVGALGGVVLGVVGVVPAPWWPFGVAALYGAGALAFPRRAASGPGALGGLGEDDDGVDVERLRAAARAHRSSLIGRAPTEVIRATERVTGALDELFDRPELLRGGSQEADLVERLVDDYLPTALNTYLGLPRTFAGTHHLPDGRTPRQVLLDQLALLERAVREVTEDASNGEASRLLAHERFLADRFGPNALEIPDRPAPAPAPGADAAETRPFPPGSAG
;
A
#
# COMPACT_ATOMS: atom_id res chain seq x y z
N MET A 1 -16.77 -32.68 -23.20
CA MET A 1 -16.57 -33.87 -22.34
C MET A 1 -15.24 -33.69 -21.62
N GLY A 2 -15.24 -33.51 -20.29
CA GLY A 2 -14.02 -33.48 -19.46
C GLY A 2 -13.90 -32.30 -18.50
N TRP A 3 -14.71 -32.28 -17.43
CA TRP A 3 -14.38 -31.61 -16.17
C TRP A 3 -13.53 -32.57 -15.31
N LEU A 4 -12.79 -32.01 -14.34
CA LEU A 4 -11.88 -32.62 -13.33
C LEU A 4 -10.40 -32.39 -13.70
N GLY A 5 -9.53 -31.76 -12.90
CA GLY A 5 -9.59 -31.25 -11.54
C GLY A 5 -8.19 -30.77 -11.17
N SER A 6 -8.05 -29.69 -10.41
CA SER A 6 -6.75 -29.28 -9.86
C SER A 6 -6.90 -28.90 -8.39
N GLY A 7 -6.90 -29.95 -7.56
CA GLY A 7 -6.04 -30.17 -6.39
C GLY A 7 -6.00 -29.19 -5.22
N ARG A 8 -6.33 -27.91 -5.38
CA ARG A 8 -5.96 -26.90 -4.36
C ARG A 8 -7.03 -26.60 -3.31
N ASN A 9 -8.27 -27.09 -3.49
CA ASN A 9 -9.39 -26.75 -2.62
C ASN A 9 -10.15 -27.94 -1.98
N ILE A 10 -9.69 -29.18 -2.17
CA ILE A 10 -10.35 -30.37 -1.57
C ILE A 10 -9.60 -30.86 -0.32
N LEU A 11 -8.30 -30.55 -0.19
CA LEU A 11 -7.50 -30.99 0.95
C LEU A 11 -7.77 -30.17 2.25
N GLY A 12 -8.42 -29.01 2.14
CA GLY A 12 -8.88 -28.21 3.29
C GLY A 12 -10.24 -28.64 3.86
N CYS A 13 -11.17 -29.10 3.01
CA CYS A 13 -12.53 -29.40 3.44
C CYS A 13 -12.67 -30.75 4.18
N VAL A 14 -11.76 -31.70 3.98
CA VAL A 14 -11.77 -32.98 4.73
C VAL A 14 -11.22 -32.77 6.16
N GLY A 15 -10.25 -31.87 6.34
CA GLY A 15 -9.75 -31.51 7.68
C GLY A 15 -10.78 -30.75 8.52
N ALA A 16 -11.56 -29.87 7.89
CA ALA A 16 -12.58 -29.05 8.57
C ALA A 16 -13.78 -29.88 9.08
N LEU A 17 -14.17 -30.94 8.37
CA LEU A 17 -15.25 -31.83 8.84
C LEU A 17 -14.78 -32.82 9.93
N GLY A 18 -13.51 -33.24 9.93
CA GLY A 18 -12.93 -34.07 10.99
C GLY A 18 -12.84 -33.34 12.34
N GLY A 19 -12.50 -32.05 12.34
CA GLY A 19 -12.40 -31.24 13.56
C GLY A 19 -13.75 -30.93 14.22
N VAL A 20 -14.81 -30.78 13.44
CA VAL A 20 -16.16 -30.47 13.95
C VAL A 20 -16.85 -31.70 14.56
N VAL A 21 -16.60 -32.91 14.02
CA VAL A 21 -17.13 -34.15 14.61
C VAL A 21 -16.47 -34.50 15.95
N LEU A 22 -15.19 -34.16 16.13
CA LEU A 22 -14.46 -34.38 17.39
C LEU A 22 -14.82 -33.37 18.50
N GLY A 23 -15.27 -32.17 18.15
CA GLY A 23 -15.64 -31.12 19.11
C GLY A 23 -17.01 -31.28 19.78
N VAL A 24 -17.93 -32.04 19.18
CA VAL A 24 -19.33 -32.15 19.64
C VAL A 24 -19.55 -33.27 20.69
N VAL A 25 -18.52 -34.07 21.03
CA VAL A 25 -18.63 -35.18 22.00
C VAL A 25 -18.74 -34.73 23.48
N GLY A 26 -18.77 -33.42 23.76
CA GLY A 26 -19.37 -32.93 25.02
C GLY A 26 -18.66 -33.34 26.31
N VAL A 27 -17.34 -33.13 26.41
CA VAL A 27 -16.58 -33.33 27.66
C VAL A 27 -15.56 -32.20 27.86
N VAL A 28 -16.02 -30.95 28.03
CA VAL A 28 -15.17 -29.92 28.65
C VAL A 28 -16.03 -29.00 29.54
N PRO A 29 -15.87 -29.04 30.88
CA PRO A 29 -16.62 -28.17 31.78
C PRO A 29 -16.26 -26.69 31.60
N ALA A 30 -17.25 -25.82 31.80
CA ALA A 30 -17.24 -24.38 31.55
C ALA A 30 -15.98 -23.56 31.98
N PRO A 31 -15.25 -23.85 33.08
CA PRO A 31 -14.12 -23.01 33.47
C PRO A 31 -12.86 -23.12 32.57
N TRP A 32 -12.79 -24.09 31.66
CA TRP A 32 -11.55 -24.34 30.87
C TRP A 32 -11.64 -23.85 29.42
N TRP A 33 -12.72 -23.15 29.06
CA TRP A 33 -12.88 -22.49 27.77
C TRP A 33 -11.68 -21.63 27.32
N PRO A 34 -10.93 -20.89 28.18
CA PRO A 34 -9.82 -20.08 27.69
C PRO A 34 -8.65 -20.92 27.15
N PHE A 35 -8.45 -22.15 27.64
CA PHE A 35 -7.41 -23.05 27.12
C PHE A 35 -7.78 -23.61 25.74
N GLY A 36 -9.08 -23.84 25.49
CA GLY A 36 -9.58 -24.20 24.17
C GLY A 36 -9.35 -23.08 23.15
N VAL A 37 -9.60 -21.82 23.55
CA VAL A 37 -9.32 -20.64 22.72
C VAL A 37 -7.82 -20.47 22.49
N ALA A 38 -6.99 -20.64 23.51
CA ALA A 38 -5.53 -20.53 23.40
C ALA A 38 -4.94 -21.62 22.47
N ALA A 39 -5.43 -22.85 22.55
CA ALA A 39 -5.04 -23.93 21.65
C ALA A 39 -5.50 -23.67 20.21
N LEU A 40 -6.71 -23.13 20.02
CA LEU A 40 -7.23 -22.76 18.70
C LEU A 40 -6.47 -21.57 18.09
N TYR A 41 -6.10 -20.59 18.91
CA TYR A 41 -5.29 -19.45 18.49
C TYR A 41 -3.85 -19.87 18.14
N GLY A 42 -3.27 -20.81 18.90
CA GLY A 42 -1.97 -21.42 18.59
C GLY A 42 -2.01 -22.24 17.30
N ALA A 43 -3.08 -22.99 17.05
CA ALA A 43 -3.28 -23.73 15.80
C ALA A 43 -3.46 -22.79 14.59
N GLY A 44 -4.17 -21.67 14.77
CA GLY A 44 -4.27 -20.61 13.76
C GLY A 44 -2.92 -19.97 13.43
N ALA A 45 -2.07 -19.75 14.43
CA ALA A 45 -0.72 -19.21 14.24
C ALA A 45 0.25 -20.17 13.52
N LEU A 46 -0.03 -21.47 13.50
CA LEU A 46 0.77 -22.50 12.80
C LEU A 46 0.23 -22.86 11.41
N ALA A 47 -1.04 -22.59 11.12
CA ALA A 47 -1.67 -22.89 9.82
C ALA A 47 -1.40 -21.83 8.74
N PHE A 48 -1.01 -20.63 9.14
CA PHE A 48 -0.46 -19.62 8.23
C PHE A 48 1.07 -19.67 8.30
N PRO A 49 1.77 -20.30 7.35
CA PRO A 49 3.20 -20.12 7.26
C PRO A 49 3.44 -18.63 6.99
N ARG A 50 3.90 -17.90 8.02
CA ARG A 50 4.60 -16.64 7.82
C ARG A 50 5.63 -16.91 6.74
N ARG A 51 5.46 -16.34 5.54
CA ARG A 51 6.50 -16.39 4.51
C ARG A 51 7.73 -15.81 5.19
N ALA A 52 8.66 -16.70 5.51
CA ALA A 52 9.93 -16.32 6.06
C ALA A 52 10.54 -15.34 5.07
N ALA A 53 10.92 -14.15 5.57
CA ALA A 53 11.84 -13.28 4.86
C ALA A 53 13.02 -14.16 4.43
N SER A 54 13.15 -14.39 3.12
CA SER A 54 14.30 -15.05 2.55
C SER A 54 15.52 -14.18 2.86
N GLY A 55 16.41 -14.71 3.68
CA GLY A 55 17.65 -14.06 4.05
C GLY A 55 18.60 -13.88 2.86
N PRO A 56 19.63 -13.03 3.03
CA PRO A 56 20.56 -12.66 1.97
C PRO A 56 21.52 -13.83 1.71
N GLY A 57 21.53 -14.37 0.49
CA GLY A 57 22.56 -15.35 0.09
C GLY A 57 22.19 -16.44 -0.90
N ALA A 58 21.13 -16.32 -1.71
CA ALA A 58 20.92 -17.20 -2.86
C ALA A 58 21.45 -16.51 -4.14
N LEU A 59 22.76 -16.64 -4.36
CA LEU A 59 23.44 -16.19 -5.57
C LEU A 59 22.93 -16.94 -6.81
N GLY A 60 22.65 -16.21 -7.90
CA GLY A 60 22.79 -16.74 -9.25
C GLY A 60 21.50 -17.00 -10.03
N GLY A 61 20.70 -15.97 -10.25
CA GLY A 61 19.67 -15.96 -11.29
C GLY A 61 19.43 -14.53 -11.75
N LEU A 62 19.67 -14.26 -13.03
CA LEU A 62 19.35 -12.97 -13.65
C LEU A 62 17.83 -12.79 -13.67
N GLY A 63 17.33 -12.00 -12.74
CA GLY A 63 15.98 -11.47 -12.72
C GLY A 63 16.04 -10.16 -11.97
N GLU A 64 15.58 -9.11 -12.60
CA GLU A 64 15.21 -7.85 -11.95
C GLU A 64 14.35 -8.21 -10.73
N ASP A 65 14.91 -8.14 -9.52
CA ASP A 65 14.13 -8.35 -8.29
C ASP A 65 13.18 -7.14 -8.18
N ASP A 66 12.01 -7.31 -8.79
CA ASP A 66 10.86 -6.44 -8.71
C ASP A 66 10.37 -6.45 -7.26
N ASP A 67 10.98 -5.61 -6.41
CA ASP A 67 10.47 -5.23 -5.07
C ASP A 67 9.14 -4.44 -5.16
N GLY A 68 8.49 -4.47 -6.33
CA GLY A 68 7.18 -3.92 -6.59
C GLY A 68 6.08 -4.87 -6.13
N VAL A 69 4.95 -4.29 -5.72
CA VAL A 69 3.72 -5.06 -5.56
C VAL A 69 3.34 -5.64 -6.93
N ASP A 70 2.91 -6.91 -6.99
CA ASP A 70 2.37 -7.51 -8.23
C ASP A 70 0.97 -6.91 -8.53
N VAL A 71 0.99 -5.70 -9.09
CA VAL A 71 -0.19 -4.89 -9.39
C VAL A 71 -1.08 -5.57 -10.43
N GLU A 72 -0.50 -6.28 -11.39
CA GLU A 72 -1.29 -6.91 -12.45
C GLU A 72 -2.08 -8.11 -11.91
N ARG A 73 -1.49 -8.90 -11.01
CA ARG A 73 -2.22 -9.92 -10.25
C ARG A 73 -3.35 -9.31 -9.43
N LEU A 74 -3.09 -8.21 -8.71
CA LEU A 74 -4.11 -7.53 -7.91
C LEU A 74 -5.26 -7.00 -8.75
N ARG A 75 -4.95 -6.37 -9.89
CA ARG A 75 -5.93 -5.89 -10.87
C ARG A 75 -6.77 -7.05 -11.41
N ALA A 76 -6.13 -8.17 -11.76
CA ALA A 76 -6.83 -9.38 -12.22
C ALA A 76 -7.76 -9.96 -11.14
N ALA A 77 -7.32 -9.98 -9.87
CA ALA A 77 -8.13 -10.45 -8.75
C ALA A 77 -9.34 -9.54 -8.49
N ALA A 78 -9.15 -8.22 -8.41
CA ALA A 78 -10.22 -7.24 -8.28
C ALA A 78 -11.25 -7.37 -9.41
N ARG A 79 -10.78 -7.55 -10.65
CA ARG A 79 -11.61 -7.77 -11.83
C ARG A 79 -12.40 -9.08 -11.77
N ALA A 80 -11.80 -10.14 -11.22
CA ALA A 80 -12.45 -11.43 -11.02
C ALA A 80 -13.58 -11.32 -9.98
N HIS A 81 -13.34 -10.64 -8.85
CA HIS A 81 -14.37 -10.40 -7.82
C HIS A 81 -15.58 -9.67 -8.40
N ARG A 82 -15.35 -8.60 -9.17
CA ARG A 82 -16.44 -7.88 -9.85
C ARG A 82 -17.22 -8.76 -10.82
N SER A 83 -16.52 -9.54 -11.65
CA SER A 83 -17.15 -10.40 -12.64
C SER A 83 -17.97 -11.52 -11.98
N SER A 84 -17.57 -11.98 -10.79
CA SER A 84 -18.29 -13.00 -10.02
C SER A 84 -19.69 -12.57 -9.57
N LEU A 85 -19.97 -11.26 -9.52
CA LEU A 85 -21.25 -10.71 -9.07
C LEU A 85 -22.31 -10.66 -10.18
N ILE A 86 -21.89 -10.71 -11.44
CA ILE A 86 -22.78 -10.60 -12.61
C ILE A 86 -23.80 -11.74 -12.56
N GLY A 87 -25.09 -11.39 -12.52
CA GLY A 87 -26.21 -12.35 -12.45
C GLY A 87 -26.44 -13.00 -11.07
N ARG A 88 -25.62 -12.68 -10.06
CA ARG A 88 -25.74 -13.24 -8.70
C ARG A 88 -26.13 -12.22 -7.65
N ALA A 89 -25.70 -10.97 -7.80
CA ALA A 89 -25.96 -9.89 -6.86
C ALA A 89 -26.95 -8.83 -7.41
N PRO A 90 -27.68 -8.10 -6.55
CA PRO A 90 -28.46 -6.94 -6.94
C PRO A 90 -27.60 -5.81 -7.52
N THR A 91 -28.19 -4.95 -8.36
CA THR A 91 -27.48 -3.86 -9.04
C THR A 91 -26.75 -2.91 -8.10
N GLU A 92 -27.32 -2.61 -6.94
CA GLU A 92 -26.69 -1.73 -5.94
C GLU A 92 -25.38 -2.29 -5.38
N VAL A 93 -25.29 -3.61 -5.17
CA VAL A 93 -24.06 -4.28 -4.71
C VAL A 93 -23.00 -4.29 -5.82
N ILE A 94 -23.43 -4.51 -7.07
CA ILE A 94 -22.53 -4.44 -8.24
C ILE A 94 -21.93 -3.04 -8.36
N ARG A 95 -22.77 -2.00 -8.29
CA ARG A 95 -22.34 -0.59 -8.34
C ARG A 95 -21.40 -0.22 -7.20
N ALA A 96 -21.67 -0.70 -5.99
CA ALA A 96 -20.80 -0.47 -4.84
C ALA A 96 -19.43 -1.14 -5.01
N THR A 97 -19.42 -2.38 -5.51
CA THR A 97 -18.17 -3.09 -5.81
C THR A 97 -17.40 -2.40 -6.93
N GLU A 98 -18.09 -1.92 -7.98
CA GLU A 98 -17.48 -1.14 -9.06
C GLU A 98 -16.76 0.12 -8.57
N ARG A 99 -17.31 0.80 -7.56
CA ARG A 99 -16.64 1.97 -6.95
C ARG A 99 -15.36 1.57 -6.21
N VAL A 100 -15.39 0.49 -5.42
CA VAL A 100 -14.20 -0.02 -4.74
C VAL A 100 -13.14 -0.43 -5.76
N THR A 101 -13.50 -1.21 -6.78
CA THR A 101 -12.54 -1.64 -7.81
C THR A 101 -12.03 -0.46 -8.63
N GLY A 102 -12.86 0.55 -8.90
CA GLY A 102 -12.43 1.75 -9.60
C GLY A 102 -11.44 2.60 -8.79
N ALA A 103 -11.62 2.69 -7.46
CA ALA A 103 -10.64 3.33 -6.59
C ALA A 103 -9.31 2.55 -6.54
N LEU A 104 -9.39 1.21 -6.56
CA LEU A 104 -8.20 0.36 -6.66
C LEU A 104 -7.49 0.53 -8.00
N ASP A 105 -8.24 0.58 -9.11
CA ASP A 105 -7.68 0.81 -10.45
C ASP A 105 -6.95 2.16 -10.52
N GLU A 106 -7.50 3.22 -9.92
CA GLU A 106 -6.84 4.53 -9.84
C GLU A 106 -5.48 4.47 -9.10
N LEU A 107 -5.41 3.68 -8.03
CA LEU A 107 -4.17 3.44 -7.29
C LEU A 107 -3.18 2.58 -8.10
N PHE A 108 -3.67 1.56 -8.79
CA PHE A 108 -2.88 0.66 -9.64
C PHE A 108 -2.33 1.33 -10.91
N ASP A 109 -2.93 2.43 -11.35
CA ASP A 109 -2.42 3.24 -12.45
C ASP A 109 -1.21 4.10 -12.04
N ARG A 110 -0.87 4.13 -10.73
CA ARG A 110 0.30 4.81 -10.16
C ARG A 110 1.12 3.83 -9.31
N PRO A 111 1.72 2.78 -9.90
CA PRO A 111 2.41 1.72 -9.17
C PRO A 111 3.57 2.23 -8.30
N GLU A 112 4.18 3.37 -8.63
CA GLU A 112 5.20 4.05 -7.85
C GLU A 112 4.76 4.45 -6.42
N LEU A 113 3.44 4.58 -6.20
CA LEU A 113 2.86 4.82 -4.88
C LEU A 113 2.86 3.56 -4.01
N LEU A 114 2.87 2.37 -4.62
CA LEU A 114 2.81 1.06 -3.97
C LEU A 114 4.19 0.42 -3.89
N ARG A 115 5.05 0.91 -3.00
CA ARG A 115 6.35 0.27 -2.75
C ARG A 115 6.15 -1.04 -1.98
N GLY A 116 6.81 -2.12 -2.40
CA GLY A 116 6.81 -3.39 -1.68
C GLY A 116 7.24 -3.22 -0.22
N GLY A 117 6.57 -3.94 0.68
CA GLY A 117 6.82 -3.88 2.12
C GLY A 117 6.38 -2.59 2.82
N SER A 118 5.73 -1.66 2.11
CA SER A 118 5.05 -0.52 2.73
C SER A 118 3.73 -0.95 3.38
N GLN A 119 3.27 -0.20 4.38
CA GLN A 119 2.00 -0.49 5.04
C GLN A 119 0.84 -0.34 4.05
N GLU A 120 0.94 0.61 3.12
CA GLU A 120 -0.03 0.88 2.06
C GLU A 120 -0.15 -0.32 1.11
N ALA A 121 0.98 -0.86 0.65
CA ALA A 121 1.03 -2.07 -0.17
C ALA A 121 0.39 -3.27 0.53
N ASP A 122 0.79 -3.55 1.77
CA ASP A 122 0.26 -4.66 2.57
C ASP A 122 -1.26 -4.54 2.77
N LEU A 123 -1.75 -3.33 3.00
CA LEU A 123 -3.18 -3.06 3.17
C LEU A 123 -3.95 -3.30 1.88
N VAL A 124 -3.44 -2.82 0.74
CA VAL A 124 -4.06 -3.00 -0.58
C VAL A 124 -4.10 -4.48 -0.96
N GLU A 125 -3.03 -5.23 -0.70
CA GLU A 125 -3.01 -6.68 -0.89
C GLU A 125 -4.11 -7.37 -0.09
N ARG A 126 -4.22 -7.08 1.21
CA ARG A 126 -5.29 -7.66 2.06
C ARG A 126 -6.68 -7.23 1.61
N LEU A 127 -6.84 -6.00 1.14
CA LEU A 127 -8.12 -5.48 0.64
C LEU A 127 -8.63 -6.32 -0.54
N VAL A 128 -7.74 -6.62 -1.48
CA VAL A 128 -8.05 -7.39 -2.68
C VAL A 128 -8.16 -8.89 -2.38
N ASP A 129 -7.22 -9.45 -1.61
CA ASP A 129 -7.11 -10.90 -1.45
C ASP A 129 -7.99 -11.46 -0.32
N ASP A 130 -8.34 -10.64 0.68
CA ASP A 130 -9.07 -11.09 1.86
C ASP A 130 -10.36 -10.29 2.09
N TYR A 131 -10.27 -8.98 2.32
CA TYR A 131 -11.42 -8.23 2.85
C TYR A 131 -12.59 -8.12 1.86
N LEU A 132 -12.29 -7.74 0.61
CA LEU A 132 -13.31 -7.65 -0.43
C LEU A 132 -13.94 -9.02 -0.75
N PRO A 133 -13.18 -10.09 -1.06
CA PRO A 133 -13.78 -11.39 -1.33
C PRO A 133 -14.53 -11.94 -0.14
N THR A 134 -14.04 -11.77 1.08
CA THR A 134 -14.73 -12.24 2.30
C THR A 134 -16.08 -11.55 2.47
N ALA A 135 -16.16 -10.23 2.32
CA ALA A 135 -17.43 -9.50 2.39
C ALA A 135 -18.44 -9.96 1.32
N LEU A 136 -17.99 -10.08 0.07
CA LEU A 136 -18.83 -10.53 -1.04
C LEU A 136 -19.29 -11.97 -0.87
N ASN A 137 -18.39 -12.89 -0.52
CA ASN A 137 -18.71 -14.32 -0.35
C ASN A 137 -19.68 -14.54 0.83
N THR A 138 -19.50 -13.80 1.92
CA THR A 138 -20.40 -13.85 3.08
C THR A 138 -21.83 -13.47 2.67
N TYR A 139 -21.98 -12.38 1.90
CA TYR A 139 -23.28 -11.96 1.39
C TYR A 139 -23.87 -12.93 0.36
N LEU A 140 -23.06 -13.40 -0.60
CA LEU A 140 -23.49 -14.34 -1.64
C LEU A 140 -23.83 -15.73 -1.09
N GLY A 141 -23.33 -16.08 0.09
CA GLY A 141 -23.67 -17.31 0.80
C GLY A 141 -25.08 -17.28 1.42
N LEU A 142 -25.68 -16.09 1.58
CA LEU A 142 -27.01 -15.96 2.15
C LEU A 142 -28.12 -16.24 1.11
N PRO A 143 -29.25 -16.83 1.51
CA PRO A 143 -30.43 -16.91 0.64
C PRO A 143 -30.88 -15.53 0.17
N ARG A 144 -31.15 -15.37 -1.13
CA ARG A 144 -31.45 -14.06 -1.75
C ARG A 144 -32.59 -13.28 -1.08
N THR A 145 -33.65 -13.98 -0.67
CA THR A 145 -34.78 -13.36 0.03
C THR A 145 -34.33 -12.84 1.39
N PHE A 146 -33.60 -13.65 2.16
CA PHE A 146 -33.11 -13.30 3.49
C PHE A 146 -32.20 -12.06 3.46
N ALA A 147 -31.30 -11.98 2.47
CA ALA A 147 -30.38 -10.87 2.30
C ALA A 147 -31.07 -9.50 2.10
N GLY A 148 -32.31 -9.49 1.61
CA GLY A 148 -33.08 -8.27 1.37
C GLY A 148 -34.16 -7.93 2.38
N THR A 149 -34.70 -8.93 3.09
CA THR A 149 -35.92 -8.73 3.90
C THR A 149 -35.69 -8.97 5.39
N HIS A 150 -34.64 -9.71 5.76
CA HIS A 150 -34.38 -9.97 7.16
C HIS A 150 -33.64 -8.80 7.80
N HIS A 151 -34.15 -8.33 8.93
CA HIS A 151 -33.49 -7.32 9.74
C HIS A 151 -32.59 -7.99 10.78
N LEU A 152 -31.33 -7.57 10.84
CA LEU A 152 -30.39 -7.92 11.88
C LEU A 152 -30.77 -7.23 13.21
N PRO A 153 -30.11 -7.59 14.33
CA PRO A 153 -30.36 -6.96 15.63
C PRO A 153 -30.20 -5.43 15.66
N ASP A 154 -29.40 -4.88 14.74
CA ASP A 154 -29.16 -3.46 14.57
C ASP A 154 -30.18 -2.77 13.62
N GLY A 155 -31.19 -3.50 13.17
CA GLY A 155 -32.25 -3.01 12.28
C GLY A 155 -31.88 -2.97 10.79
N ARG A 156 -30.61 -3.22 10.43
CA ARG A 156 -30.17 -3.22 9.03
C ARG A 156 -30.41 -4.59 8.38
N THR A 157 -30.53 -4.61 7.06
CA THR A 157 -30.53 -5.86 6.29
C THR A 157 -29.10 -6.30 5.98
N PRO A 158 -28.83 -7.60 5.73
CA PRO A 158 -27.49 -8.07 5.34
C PRO A 158 -26.94 -7.31 4.12
N ARG A 159 -27.83 -6.91 3.21
CA ARG A 159 -27.49 -6.06 2.07
C ARG A 159 -27.01 -4.68 2.46
N GLN A 160 -27.71 -4.00 3.37
CA GLN A 160 -27.28 -2.69 3.88
C GLN A 160 -25.92 -2.80 4.57
N VAL A 161 -25.71 -3.84 5.37
CA VAL A 161 -24.41 -4.11 6.01
C VAL A 161 -23.30 -4.27 4.97
N LEU A 162 -23.53 -5.04 3.89
CA LEU A 162 -22.54 -5.17 2.82
C LEU A 162 -22.26 -3.82 2.13
N LEU A 163 -23.30 -3.03 1.83
CA LEU A 163 -23.11 -1.73 1.20
C LEU A 163 -22.28 -0.79 2.07
N ASP A 164 -22.49 -0.80 3.38
CA ASP A 164 -21.70 -0.03 4.34
C ASP A 164 -20.25 -0.52 4.39
N GLN A 165 -20.01 -1.83 4.35
CA GLN A 165 -18.67 -2.41 4.29
C GLN A 165 -17.95 -2.01 2.99
N LEU A 166 -18.60 -2.09 1.84
CA LEU A 166 -18.03 -1.67 0.56
C LEU A 166 -17.72 -0.16 0.56
N ALA A 167 -18.58 0.66 1.17
CA ALA A 167 -18.31 2.09 1.32
C ALA A 167 -17.15 2.40 2.28
N LEU A 168 -16.90 1.55 3.28
CA LEU A 168 -15.71 1.62 4.13
C LEU A 168 -14.45 1.24 3.34
N LEU A 169 -14.49 0.15 2.57
CA LEU A 169 -13.38 -0.28 1.73
C LEU A 169 -13.03 0.77 0.66
N GLU A 170 -14.03 1.38 0.01
CA GLU A 170 -13.82 2.48 -0.94
C GLU A 170 -13.06 3.64 -0.30
N ARG A 171 -13.50 4.08 0.89
CA ARG A 171 -12.84 5.17 1.62
C ARG A 171 -11.41 4.83 2.02
N ALA A 172 -11.18 3.61 2.52
CA ALA A 172 -9.85 3.15 2.90
C ALA A 172 -8.88 3.15 1.71
N VAL A 173 -9.33 2.73 0.52
CA VAL A 173 -8.49 2.77 -0.69
C VAL A 173 -8.16 4.22 -1.07
N ARG A 174 -9.13 5.14 -1.02
CA ARG A 174 -8.90 6.56 -1.32
C ARG A 174 -7.91 7.20 -0.33
N GLU A 175 -8.06 6.91 0.95
CA GLU A 175 -7.16 7.38 2.01
C GLU A 175 -5.72 6.89 1.77
N VAL A 176 -5.54 5.61 1.44
CA VAL A 176 -4.23 5.06 1.07
C VAL A 176 -3.63 5.79 -0.14
N THR A 177 -4.43 6.09 -1.17
CA THR A 177 -3.97 6.84 -2.34
C THR A 177 -3.52 8.26 -1.96
N GLU A 178 -4.27 8.94 -1.09
CA GLU A 178 -3.94 10.28 -0.60
C GLU A 178 -2.65 10.25 0.24
N ASP A 179 -2.53 9.32 1.18
CA ASP A 179 -1.37 9.16 2.05
C ASP A 179 -0.09 8.83 1.26
N ALA A 180 -0.19 7.90 0.30
CA ALA A 180 0.94 7.57 -0.56
C ALA A 180 1.39 8.78 -1.40
N SER A 181 0.44 9.56 -1.92
CA SER A 181 0.72 10.78 -2.68
C SER A 181 1.39 11.86 -1.80
N ASN A 182 0.91 12.05 -0.57
CA ASN A 182 1.50 12.98 0.40
C ASN A 182 2.93 12.58 0.80
N GLY A 183 3.17 11.27 0.95
CA GLY A 183 4.49 10.72 1.21
C GLY A 183 5.48 11.03 0.07
N GLU A 184 5.02 10.97 -1.18
CA GLU A 184 5.87 11.28 -2.33
C GLU A 184 6.19 12.78 -2.45
N ALA A 185 5.21 13.64 -2.24
CA ALA A 185 5.43 15.09 -2.16
C ALA A 185 6.45 15.44 -1.07
N SER A 186 6.39 14.78 0.08
CA SER A 186 7.33 14.98 1.19
C SER A 186 8.76 14.56 0.82
N ARG A 187 8.92 13.47 0.05
CA ARG A 187 10.24 13.04 -0.47
C ARG A 187 10.80 14.03 -1.48
N LEU A 188 9.98 14.56 -2.37
CA LEU A 188 10.39 15.57 -3.34
C LEU A 188 10.93 16.81 -2.63
N LEU A 189 10.22 17.32 -1.62
CA LEU A 189 10.67 18.46 -0.80
C LEU A 189 11.95 18.18 -0.01
N ALA A 190 12.16 16.93 0.42
CA ALA A 190 13.42 16.55 1.07
C ALA A 190 14.58 16.50 0.07
N HIS A 191 14.33 16.01 -1.14
CA HIS A 191 15.32 15.99 -2.23
C HIS A 191 15.72 17.40 -2.65
N GLU A 192 14.76 18.32 -2.79
CA GLU A 192 15.02 19.74 -3.07
C GLU A 192 15.94 20.37 -2.02
N ARG A 193 15.66 20.15 -0.73
CA ARG A 193 16.51 20.64 0.37
C ARG A 193 17.92 20.08 0.30
N PHE A 194 18.05 18.78 0.03
CA PHE A 194 19.37 18.15 -0.16
C PHE A 194 20.14 18.77 -1.34
N LEU A 195 19.48 19.01 -2.47
CA LEU A 195 20.11 19.66 -3.62
C LEU A 195 20.54 21.10 -3.30
N ALA A 196 19.69 21.85 -2.59
CA ALA A 196 19.99 23.22 -2.16
C ALA A 196 21.21 23.27 -1.21
N ASP A 197 21.32 22.31 -0.28
CA ASP A 197 22.48 22.22 0.62
C ASP A 197 23.76 21.82 -0.12
N ARG A 198 23.65 20.90 -1.09
CA ARG A 198 24.82 20.34 -1.79
C ARG A 198 25.37 21.25 -2.89
N PHE A 199 24.51 22.00 -3.56
CA PHE A 199 24.82 22.81 -4.74
C PHE A 199 24.46 24.29 -4.58
N GLY A 200 24.03 24.71 -3.39
CA GLY A 200 23.71 26.09 -3.10
C GLY A 200 24.92 27.03 -3.20
N PRO A 201 24.67 28.34 -3.36
CA PRO A 201 25.72 29.35 -3.62
C PRO A 201 26.84 29.41 -2.57
N ASN A 202 26.62 28.93 -1.34
CA ASN A 202 27.64 28.84 -0.30
C ASN A 202 28.74 27.80 -0.60
N ALA A 203 28.51 26.82 -1.48
CA ALA A 203 29.51 25.84 -1.91
C ALA A 203 30.35 26.30 -3.11
N LEU A 204 29.95 27.40 -3.77
CA LEU A 204 30.62 28.00 -4.92
C LEU A 204 31.23 29.38 -4.60
N GLU A 205 31.55 29.64 -3.33
CA GLU A 205 32.46 30.72 -2.98
C GLU A 205 33.88 30.30 -3.38
N ILE A 206 34.20 30.52 -4.67
CA ILE A 206 35.58 30.47 -5.17
C ILE A 206 36.34 31.52 -4.34
N PRO A 207 37.35 31.13 -3.53
CA PRO A 207 38.17 32.10 -2.81
C PRO A 207 38.63 33.16 -3.80
N ASP A 208 38.35 34.40 -3.39
CA ASP A 208 38.65 35.64 -4.08
C ASP A 208 39.83 35.48 -5.03
N ARG A 209 39.60 35.77 -6.32
CA ARG A 209 40.68 35.92 -7.30
C ARG A 209 41.77 36.73 -6.59
N PRO A 210 43.02 36.26 -6.49
CA PRO A 210 44.05 36.94 -5.72
C PRO A 210 44.03 38.41 -6.15
N ALA A 211 43.84 39.30 -5.18
CA ALA A 211 43.81 40.74 -5.40
C ALA A 211 44.99 41.08 -6.33
N PRO A 212 44.78 41.87 -7.39
CA PRO A 212 45.86 42.19 -8.32
C PRO A 212 47.04 42.70 -7.50
N ALA A 213 48.18 42.02 -7.63
CA ALA A 213 49.40 42.40 -6.94
C ALA A 213 49.64 43.91 -7.15
N PRO A 214 50.07 44.66 -6.12
CA PRO A 214 50.37 46.07 -6.30
C PRO A 214 51.40 46.20 -7.43
N ALA A 215 51.04 46.96 -8.46
CA ALA A 215 51.89 47.19 -9.61
C ALA A 215 53.25 47.73 -9.11
N PRO A 216 54.39 47.12 -9.51
CA PRO A 216 55.67 47.72 -9.21
C PRO A 216 55.84 48.97 -10.08
N GLY A 217 55.77 50.14 -9.44
CA GLY A 217 56.17 51.42 -10.03
C GLY A 217 55.01 52.30 -10.51
N ALA A 218 54.34 52.95 -9.57
CA ALA A 218 53.66 54.22 -9.83
C ALA A 218 54.07 55.28 -8.79
N ASP A 219 55.35 55.24 -8.41
CA ASP A 219 55.99 56.29 -7.61
C ASP A 219 57.13 56.89 -8.44
N ALA A 220 56.79 57.91 -9.24
CA ALA A 220 57.66 58.99 -9.72
C ALA A 220 57.00 59.72 -10.90
N ALA A 221 56.17 60.72 -10.63
CA ALA A 221 56.18 62.03 -11.31
C ALA A 221 55.02 62.88 -10.80
N GLU A 222 55.19 63.24 -9.53
CA GLU A 222 54.51 64.33 -8.86
C GLU A 222 54.46 65.58 -9.74
N THR A 223 53.23 66.00 -10.04
CA THR A 223 52.90 67.24 -10.73
C THR A 223 53.34 68.41 -9.85
N ARG A 224 54.52 68.99 -10.10
CA ARG A 224 54.91 70.23 -9.41
C ARG A 224 54.21 71.43 -10.05
N PRO A 225 53.48 72.25 -9.26
CA PRO A 225 52.87 73.47 -9.75
C PRO A 225 53.92 74.57 -9.94
N PHE A 226 53.73 75.34 -11.00
CA PHE A 226 54.46 76.56 -11.36
C PHE A 226 54.19 77.65 -10.31
N PRO A 227 55.21 78.31 -9.70
CA PRO A 227 54.99 79.50 -8.89
C PRO A 227 54.88 80.77 -9.77
N PRO A 228 54.11 81.79 -9.33
CA PRO A 228 53.91 83.05 -10.07
C PRO A 228 55.16 83.95 -10.03
N GLY A 229 55.33 84.77 -11.06
CA GLY A 229 56.57 85.49 -11.36
C GLY A 229 56.83 86.79 -10.59
N SER A 230 57.97 87.41 -10.88
CA SER A 230 58.14 88.85 -11.13
C SER A 230 59.62 89.23 -11.40
N ALA A 231 59.76 90.28 -12.23
CA ALA A 231 60.85 91.28 -12.32
C ALA A 231 61.68 91.28 -13.62
N GLY A 232 61.59 92.40 -14.35
CA GLY A 232 62.47 92.79 -15.46
C GLY A 232 61.73 93.52 -16.57
#